data_AF-A0A1V3XJW1-F1
#
_entry.id   AF-A0A1V3XJW1-F1
#
_cell.length_a   1.000
_cell.length_b   1.000
_cell.length_c   1.000
_cell.angle_alpha   90.00
_cell.angle_beta   90.00
_cell.angle_gamma   90.00
#
_symmetry.space_group_name_H-M   'P 1'
#
loop_
_entity.id
_entity.type
_entity.pdbx_description
1 polymer ?
#
loop_
_entity_poly.entity_id
_entity_poly.type
_entity_poly.pdbx_seq_one_letter_code
_entity_poly.pdbx_strand_id
1 'polypeptide(L)'
;MATERARFADLMLALVDQQVGSLSLAAWLRTRIVDRSTRDGNQIAWSTFERAEPALAASGLRFAFDGLIPLPDGARLREQHRVTPDAHDWVTVLTDFAVGHLQDSGDPRDAQALTAIKRVLPGLGYRLTSRGVRVATSPVDRVCALSESKVAATTHILDAEDTALGARLRALVLCDFESMTGTLPTSLKGAPVNDLSGSAQLVTAMLAASDTRRGTRCAPCW
;
A
#
# COMPACT_ATOMS: atom_id res chain seq x y z
N MET A 1 12.90 6.35 3.91
CA MET A 1 13.56 5.31 3.08
C MET A 1 14.40 4.31 3.89
N ALA A 2 15.64 4.60 4.33
CA ALA A 2 16.47 3.59 5.03
C ALA A 2 15.94 3.21 6.44
N THR A 3 15.45 4.19 7.20
CA THR A 3 14.90 3.99 8.55
C THR A 3 13.57 3.24 8.56
N GLU A 4 12.75 3.40 7.51
CA GLU A 4 11.51 2.63 7.34
C GLU A 4 11.77 1.17 6.97
N ARG A 5 12.81 0.91 6.17
CA ARG A 5 13.24 -0.45 5.81
C ARG A 5 13.67 -1.26 7.03
N ALA A 6 14.50 -0.66 7.90
CA ALA A 6 14.93 -1.29 9.15
C ALA A 6 13.74 -1.58 10.08
N ARG A 7 12.84 -0.60 10.27
CA ARG A 7 11.62 -0.79 11.08
C ARG A 7 10.69 -1.85 10.53
N PHE A 8 10.55 -1.96 9.22
CA PHE A 8 9.75 -2.99 8.59
C PHE A 8 10.35 -4.38 8.85
N ALA A 9 11.66 -4.53 8.63
CA ALA A 9 12.37 -5.78 8.91
C ALA A 9 12.27 -6.17 10.38
N ASP A 10 12.56 -5.25 11.32
CA ASP A 10 12.52 -5.51 12.77
C ASP A 10 11.11 -5.88 13.25
N LEU A 11 10.08 -5.19 12.76
CA LEU A 11 8.69 -5.44 13.15
C LEU A 11 8.15 -6.73 12.52
N MET A 12 8.55 -7.03 11.28
CA MET A 12 8.22 -8.30 10.64
C MET A 12 8.93 -9.45 11.33
N LEU A 13 10.21 -9.30 11.70
CA LEU A 13 10.95 -10.29 12.48
C LEU A 13 10.29 -10.53 13.84
N ALA A 14 9.86 -9.46 14.53
CA ALA A 14 9.13 -9.57 15.79
C ALA A 14 7.76 -10.26 15.63
N LEU A 15 7.07 -10.06 14.50
CA LEU A 15 5.85 -10.79 14.14
C LEU A 15 6.13 -12.26 13.80
N VAL A 16 7.27 -12.56 13.17
CA VAL A 16 7.73 -13.93 12.87
C VAL A 16 8.09 -14.69 14.14
N ASP A 17 8.73 -14.02 15.10
CA ASP A 17 9.26 -14.62 16.34
C ASP A 17 8.16 -14.92 17.37
N GLN A 18 7.03 -14.22 17.32
CA GLN A 18 5.91 -14.39 18.27
C GLN A 18 5.04 -15.65 18.10
N GLN A 19 5.44 -16.64 17.28
CA GLN A 19 4.64 -17.85 17.00
C GLN A 19 3.17 -17.53 16.65
N VAL A 20 2.95 -16.51 15.83
CA VAL A 20 1.59 -16.10 15.47
C VAL A 20 1.10 -17.02 14.36
N GLY A 21 0.38 -18.08 14.72
CA GLY A 21 -0.18 -19.04 13.76
C GLY A 21 0.15 -20.50 14.09
N SER A 22 -0.47 -21.41 13.35
CA SER A 22 -0.13 -22.83 13.34
C SER A 22 1.25 -23.08 12.72
N LEU A 23 1.67 -22.21 11.79
CA LEU A 23 2.96 -22.19 11.13
C LEU A 23 3.59 -20.80 11.22
N SER A 24 4.87 -20.70 11.60
CA SER A 24 5.59 -19.42 11.59
C SER A 24 5.94 -19.01 10.16
N LEU A 25 6.13 -17.70 9.93
CA LEU A 25 6.55 -17.20 8.62
C LEU A 25 7.90 -17.80 8.18
N ALA A 26 8.83 -18.00 9.12
CA ALA A 26 10.12 -18.65 8.86
C ALA A 26 9.94 -20.12 8.42
N ALA A 27 9.05 -20.86 9.09
CA ALA A 27 8.73 -22.23 8.71
C ALA A 27 8.03 -22.27 7.33
N TRP A 28 7.11 -21.35 7.07
CA TRP A 28 6.49 -21.20 5.75
C TRP A 28 7.51 -20.93 4.65
N LEU A 29 8.41 -19.97 4.85
CA LEU A 29 9.47 -19.63 3.91
C LEU A 29 10.35 -20.83 3.57
N ARG A 30 10.74 -21.60 4.60
CA ARG A 30 11.51 -22.82 4.41
C ARG A 30 10.74 -23.83 3.56
N THR A 31 9.51 -24.17 3.95
CA THR A 31 8.68 -25.12 3.20
C THR A 31 8.44 -24.66 1.75
N ARG A 32 8.14 -23.38 1.55
CA ARG A 32 7.72 -22.82 0.27
C ARG A 32 8.88 -22.64 -0.71
N ILE A 33 10.02 -22.14 -0.24
CA ILE A 33 11.15 -21.70 -1.08
C ILE A 33 12.32 -22.69 -1.03
N VAL A 34 12.64 -23.23 0.16
CA VAL A 34 13.77 -24.15 0.35
C VAL A 34 13.36 -25.57 -0.02
N ASP A 35 12.29 -26.07 0.59
CA ASP A 35 11.84 -27.45 0.39
C ASP A 35 11.04 -27.58 -0.91
N ARG A 36 10.27 -26.53 -1.29
CA ARG A 36 9.44 -26.48 -2.52
C ARG A 36 8.57 -27.73 -2.67
N SER A 37 8.06 -28.24 -1.55
CA SER A 37 7.26 -29.45 -1.51
C SER A 37 5.87 -29.18 -2.09
N THR A 38 5.43 -30.07 -2.98
CA THR A 38 4.04 -30.10 -3.45
C THR A 38 3.13 -30.73 -2.40
N ARG A 39 1.82 -30.65 -2.62
CA ARG A 39 0.83 -31.40 -1.80
C ARG A 39 1.07 -32.91 -1.81
N ASP A 40 1.71 -33.43 -2.86
CA ASP A 40 2.06 -34.84 -3.02
C ASP A 40 3.42 -35.20 -2.38
N GLY A 41 4.07 -34.25 -1.70
CA GLY A 41 5.37 -34.45 -1.04
C GLY A 41 6.59 -34.40 -1.96
N ASN A 42 6.40 -34.20 -3.27
CA ASN A 42 7.50 -34.08 -4.21
C ASN A 42 8.14 -32.69 -4.16
N GLN A 43 9.47 -32.63 -4.23
CA GLN A 43 10.20 -31.37 -4.34
C GLN A 43 10.27 -30.90 -5.80
N ILE A 44 9.88 -29.66 -6.05
CA ILE A 44 9.99 -29.05 -7.38
C ILE A 44 11.43 -28.57 -7.61
N ALA A 45 11.96 -28.83 -8.82
CA ALA A 45 13.25 -28.28 -9.24
C ALA A 45 13.26 -26.75 -9.22
N TRP A 46 14.35 -26.14 -8.76
CA TRP A 46 14.46 -24.68 -8.62
C TRP A 46 14.08 -23.91 -9.89
N SER A 47 14.56 -24.33 -11.06
CA SER A 47 14.24 -23.69 -12.34
C SER A 47 12.76 -23.67 -12.68
N THR A 48 11.99 -24.65 -12.21
CA THR A 48 10.54 -24.70 -12.40
C THR A 48 9.85 -23.73 -11.45
N PHE A 49 10.29 -23.67 -10.19
CA PHE A 49 9.80 -22.70 -9.21
C PHE A 49 10.12 -21.24 -9.61
N GLU A 50 11.36 -20.95 -10.02
CA GLU A 50 11.81 -19.62 -10.45
C GLU A 50 10.99 -19.10 -11.64
N ARG A 51 10.58 -19.98 -12.55
CA ARG A 51 9.76 -19.61 -13.70
C ARG A 51 8.28 -19.39 -13.34
N ALA A 52 7.75 -20.18 -12.41
CA ALA A 52 6.37 -20.05 -11.97
C ALA A 52 6.17 -18.81 -11.08
N GLU A 53 7.12 -18.55 -10.18
CA GLU A 53 7.03 -17.51 -9.16
C GLU A 53 8.32 -16.65 -9.12
N PRO A 54 8.60 -15.88 -10.19
CA PRO A 54 9.88 -15.19 -10.33
C PRO A 54 10.15 -14.15 -9.24
N ALA A 55 9.11 -13.43 -8.80
CA ALA A 55 9.24 -12.45 -7.72
C ALA A 55 9.58 -13.13 -6.38
N LEU A 56 8.84 -14.19 -6.02
CA LEU A 56 9.08 -14.93 -4.77
C LEU A 56 10.44 -15.63 -4.78
N ALA A 57 10.87 -16.16 -5.92
CA ALA A 57 12.20 -16.75 -6.09
C ALA A 57 13.32 -15.72 -5.93
N ALA A 58 13.18 -14.53 -6.54
CA ALA A 58 14.15 -13.44 -6.40
C ALA A 58 14.26 -12.96 -4.95
N SER A 59 13.12 -12.75 -4.28
CA SER A 59 13.09 -12.40 -2.86
C SER A 59 13.74 -13.51 -2.03
N GLY A 60 13.36 -14.77 -2.24
CA GLY A 60 13.96 -15.93 -1.55
C GLY A 60 15.49 -15.99 -1.65
N LEU A 61 16.06 -15.66 -2.81
CA LEU A 61 17.51 -15.60 -2.98
C LEU A 61 18.16 -14.45 -2.22
N ARG A 62 17.48 -13.31 -2.09
CA ARG A 62 17.95 -12.20 -1.23
C ARG A 62 17.85 -12.55 0.25
N PHE A 63 16.78 -13.24 0.67
CA PHE A 63 16.65 -13.80 2.02
C PHE A 63 17.77 -14.80 2.33
N ALA A 64 18.15 -15.64 1.36
CA ALA A 64 19.27 -16.57 1.50
C ALA A 64 20.63 -15.85 1.58
N PHE A 65 20.83 -14.80 0.79
CA PHE A 65 22.03 -13.95 0.88
C PHE A 65 22.18 -13.27 2.24
N ASP A 66 21.06 -12.81 2.81
CA ASP A 66 20.99 -12.17 4.13
C ASP A 66 21.09 -13.19 5.30
N GLY A 67 21.11 -14.49 5.00
CA GLY A 67 21.23 -15.56 6.00
C GLY A 67 19.93 -15.90 6.73
N LEU A 68 18.78 -15.38 6.28
CA LEU A 68 17.47 -15.62 6.88
C LEU A 68 16.91 -17.01 6.56
N ILE A 69 17.32 -17.59 5.42
CA ILE A 69 17.03 -18.97 5.03
C ILE A 69 18.27 -19.61 4.41
N PRO A 70 18.41 -20.95 4.40
CA PRO A 70 19.47 -21.60 3.63
C PRO A 70 19.30 -21.39 2.13
N LEU A 71 20.40 -21.42 1.38
CA LEU A 71 20.36 -21.38 -0.07
C LEU A 71 19.58 -22.60 -0.61
N PRO A 72 18.54 -22.40 -1.44
CA PRO A 72 17.75 -23.52 -1.92
C PRO A 72 18.51 -24.41 -2.91
N ASP A 73 18.29 -25.72 -2.86
CA ASP A 73 18.98 -26.68 -3.73
C ASP A 73 18.76 -26.40 -5.22
N GLY A 74 19.84 -26.41 -5.99
CA GLY A 74 19.83 -26.12 -7.42
C GLY A 74 19.71 -24.62 -7.76
N ALA A 75 19.57 -23.75 -6.76
CA ALA A 75 19.54 -22.32 -6.95
C ALA A 75 20.96 -21.75 -7.11
N ARG A 76 21.10 -20.67 -7.88
CA ARG A 76 22.37 -19.95 -8.05
C ARG A 76 22.18 -18.49 -7.69
N LEU A 77 22.98 -18.02 -6.74
CA LEU A 77 23.03 -16.60 -6.39
C LEU A 77 23.68 -15.81 -7.53
N ARG A 78 23.03 -14.73 -7.97
CA ARG A 78 23.49 -13.82 -9.03
C ARG A 78 23.73 -12.45 -8.40
N GLU A 79 24.46 -11.55 -9.07
CA GLU A 79 24.74 -10.20 -8.53
C GLU A 79 23.47 -9.44 -8.10
N GLN A 80 22.38 -9.55 -8.87
CA GLN A 80 21.08 -8.92 -8.55
C GLN A 80 20.44 -9.41 -7.22
N HIS A 81 20.91 -10.53 -6.67
CA HIS A 81 20.42 -11.11 -5.42
C HIS A 81 21.32 -10.78 -4.22
N ARG A 82 22.49 -10.16 -4.45
CA ARG A 82 23.46 -9.79 -3.40
C ARG A 82 23.13 -8.44 -2.79
N VAL A 83 21.89 -8.29 -2.40
CA VAL A 83 21.36 -7.09 -1.73
C VAL A 83 20.50 -7.54 -0.57
N THR A 84 20.55 -6.79 0.53
CA THR A 84 19.67 -7.04 1.67
C THR A 84 18.22 -6.92 1.24
N PRO A 85 17.32 -7.84 1.66
CA PRO A 85 15.89 -7.79 1.33
C PRO A 85 15.29 -6.42 1.64
N ASP A 86 14.56 -5.85 0.69
CA ASP A 86 13.86 -4.59 0.89
C ASP A 86 12.39 -4.81 1.28
N ALA A 87 11.65 -3.71 1.50
CA ALA A 87 10.24 -3.79 1.88
C ALA A 87 9.38 -4.54 0.84
N HIS A 88 9.74 -4.48 -0.45
CA HIS A 88 9.02 -5.19 -1.50
C HIS A 88 9.25 -6.71 -1.40
N ASP A 89 10.48 -7.14 -1.08
CA ASP A 89 10.80 -8.55 -0.85
C ASP A 89 9.98 -9.12 0.32
N TRP A 90 9.92 -8.39 1.43
CA TRP A 90 9.11 -8.78 2.58
C TRP A 90 7.61 -8.80 2.29
N VAL A 91 7.10 -7.82 1.53
CA VAL A 91 5.68 -7.76 1.13
C VAL A 91 5.30 -8.91 0.20
N THR A 92 6.21 -9.32 -0.69
CA THR A 92 6.04 -10.47 -1.59
C THR A 92 5.87 -11.76 -0.77
N VAL A 93 6.78 -11.99 0.17
CA VAL A 93 6.76 -13.15 1.08
C VAL A 93 5.51 -13.14 1.97
N LEU A 94 5.19 -11.99 2.57
CA LEU A 94 4.02 -11.87 3.45
C LEU A 94 2.72 -12.07 2.68
N THR A 95 2.67 -11.66 1.42
CA THR A 95 1.53 -11.91 0.53
C THR A 95 1.34 -13.40 0.30
N ASP A 96 2.42 -14.12 -0.05
CA ASP A 96 2.38 -15.56 -0.28
C ASP A 96 1.97 -16.32 0.99
N PHE A 97 2.48 -15.93 2.17
CA PHE A 97 2.06 -16.51 3.44
C PHE A 97 0.59 -16.22 3.79
N ALA A 98 0.15 -14.98 3.64
CA ALA A 98 -1.20 -14.60 3.98
C ALA A 98 -2.24 -15.26 3.06
N VAL A 99 -1.98 -15.31 1.76
CA VAL A 99 -2.90 -15.87 0.76
C VAL A 99 -2.78 -17.39 0.68
N GLY A 100 -1.56 -17.93 0.67
CA GLY A 100 -1.30 -19.36 0.48
C GLY A 100 -1.48 -20.21 1.73
N HIS A 101 -1.55 -19.60 2.93
CA HIS A 101 -1.72 -20.33 4.19
C HIS A 101 -2.79 -19.71 5.09
N LEU A 102 -2.62 -18.46 5.55
CA LEU A 102 -3.44 -17.92 6.64
C LEU A 102 -4.93 -17.73 6.27
N GLN A 103 -5.23 -17.37 5.02
CA GLN A 103 -6.61 -17.13 4.58
C GLN A 103 -7.41 -18.42 4.39
N ASP A 104 -6.74 -19.51 4.00
CA ASP A 104 -7.38 -20.79 3.72
C ASP A 104 -7.34 -21.75 4.92
N SER A 105 -6.61 -21.39 5.99
CA SER A 105 -6.51 -22.21 7.20
C SER A 105 -7.75 -22.11 8.08
N GLY A 106 -8.19 -23.26 8.59
CA GLY A 106 -9.26 -23.36 9.60
C GLY A 106 -8.75 -23.23 11.04
N ASP A 107 -7.44 -23.07 11.27
CA ASP A 107 -6.89 -22.97 12.62
C ASP A 107 -7.17 -21.57 13.22
N PRO A 108 -7.76 -21.47 14.43
CA PRO A 108 -8.01 -20.18 15.07
C PRO A 108 -6.73 -19.35 15.30
N ARG A 109 -5.56 -19.99 15.43
CA ARG A 109 -4.26 -19.30 15.55
C ARG A 109 -3.91 -18.55 14.28
N ASP A 110 -4.22 -19.11 13.12
CA ASP A 110 -3.95 -18.47 11.82
C ASP A 110 -4.90 -17.28 11.58
N ALA A 111 -6.15 -17.39 12.03
CA ALA A 111 -7.08 -16.26 12.04
C ALA A 111 -6.59 -15.11 12.94
N GLN A 112 -5.99 -15.43 14.10
CA GLN A 112 -5.37 -14.46 14.98
C GLN A 112 -4.15 -13.80 14.33
N ALA A 113 -3.29 -14.58 13.66
CA ALA A 113 -2.15 -14.07 12.89
C ALA A 113 -2.58 -13.12 11.79
N LEU A 114 -3.57 -13.52 10.99
CA LEU A 114 -4.14 -12.71 9.93
C LEU A 114 -4.68 -11.38 10.47
N THR A 115 -5.33 -11.41 11.64
CA THR A 115 -5.86 -10.21 12.31
C THR A 115 -4.74 -9.29 12.79
N ALA A 116 -3.67 -9.84 13.39
CA ALA A 116 -2.51 -9.08 13.83
C ALA A 116 -1.81 -8.39 12.63
N ILE A 117 -1.59 -9.13 11.53
CA ILE A 117 -1.02 -8.59 10.29
C ILE A 117 -1.88 -7.45 9.74
N LYS A 118 -3.21 -7.62 9.68
CA LYS A 118 -4.15 -6.57 9.23
C LYS A 118 -4.09 -5.30 10.09
N ARG A 119 -3.77 -5.42 11.38
CA ARG A 119 -3.65 -4.29 12.31
C ARG A 119 -2.35 -3.50 12.09
N VAL A 120 -1.27 -4.20 11.78
CA VAL A 120 0.09 -3.61 11.70
C VAL A 120 0.37 -2.98 10.35
N LEU A 121 -0.04 -3.63 9.24
CA LEU A 121 0.27 -3.17 7.89
C LEU A 121 -0.09 -1.70 7.59
N PRO A 122 -1.21 -1.13 8.07
CA PRO A 122 -1.53 0.28 7.82
C PRO A 122 -0.48 1.25 8.36
N GLY A 123 0.17 0.93 9.49
CA GLY A 123 1.25 1.75 10.05
C GLY A 123 2.52 1.75 9.19
N LEU A 124 2.62 0.79 8.27
CA LEU A 124 3.74 0.62 7.33
C LEU A 124 3.40 1.13 5.91
N GLY A 125 2.20 1.71 5.71
CA GLY A 125 1.75 2.13 4.37
C GLY A 125 1.29 0.96 3.51
N TYR A 126 0.80 -0.13 4.11
CA TYR A 126 0.29 -1.29 3.38
C TYR A 126 -1.11 -1.69 3.87
N ARG A 127 -1.82 -2.45 3.05
CA ARG A 127 -3.11 -3.07 3.41
C ARG A 127 -3.16 -4.49 2.87
N LEU A 128 -3.66 -5.43 3.67
CA LEU A 128 -3.93 -6.79 3.21
C LEU A 128 -5.32 -6.88 2.55
N THR A 129 -5.38 -7.49 1.37
CA THR A 129 -6.60 -7.80 0.63
C THR A 129 -6.74 -9.32 0.46
N SER A 130 -7.88 -9.79 -0.08
CA SER A 130 -8.04 -11.20 -0.46
C SER A 130 -7.05 -11.67 -1.53
N ARG A 131 -6.41 -10.76 -2.25
CA ARG A 131 -5.39 -11.07 -3.27
C ARG A 131 -3.97 -10.69 -2.84
N GLY A 132 -3.75 -10.48 -1.54
CA GLY A 132 -2.45 -10.17 -0.98
C GLY A 132 -2.26 -8.74 -0.49
N VAL A 133 -1.03 -8.41 -0.12
CA VAL A 133 -0.66 -7.12 0.45
C VAL A 133 -0.49 -6.09 -0.68
N ARG A 134 -1.00 -4.88 -0.47
CA ARG A 134 -0.93 -3.77 -1.42
C ARG A 134 -0.43 -2.51 -0.72
N VAL A 135 0.28 -1.66 -1.46
CA VAL A 135 0.63 -0.32 -0.99
C VAL A 135 -0.67 0.43 -0.71
N ALA A 136 -0.75 1.01 0.47
CA ALA A 136 -1.82 1.89 0.88
C ALA A 136 -1.22 3.28 1.08
N THR A 137 -1.84 4.29 0.47
CA THR A 137 -1.52 5.70 0.74
C THR A 137 -1.50 5.91 2.26
N SER A 138 -0.40 6.46 2.79
CA SER A 138 -0.29 6.69 4.22
C SER A 138 -1.41 7.64 4.69
N PRO A 139 -1.82 7.60 5.96
CA PRO A 139 -2.80 8.55 6.47
C PRO A 139 -2.40 10.01 6.23
N VAL A 140 -1.11 10.34 6.39
CA VAL A 140 -0.56 11.67 6.13
C VAL A 140 -0.66 12.04 4.65
N ASP A 141 -0.21 11.14 3.76
CA ASP A 141 -0.33 11.37 2.31
C ASP A 141 -1.78 11.50 1.88
N ARG A 142 -2.71 10.81 2.55
CA ARG A 142 -4.15 10.92 2.29
C ARG A 142 -4.70 12.26 2.78
N VAL A 143 -4.28 12.77 3.95
CA VAL A 143 -4.63 14.13 4.41
C VAL A 143 -4.07 15.18 3.46
N CYS A 144 -2.81 15.05 3.03
CA CYS A 144 -2.21 15.94 2.04
C CYS A 144 -2.91 15.83 0.67
N ALA A 145 -3.32 14.62 0.27
CA ALA A 145 -4.06 14.39 -0.97
C ALA A 145 -5.41 15.10 -0.96
N LEU A 146 -6.15 14.99 0.15
CA LEU A 146 -7.50 15.53 0.37
C LEU A 146 -7.51 16.94 0.96
N SER A 147 -6.34 17.57 1.12
CA SER A 147 -6.21 18.85 1.82
C SER A 147 -7.03 19.95 1.16
N GLU A 148 -7.85 20.63 1.96
CA GLU A 148 -8.61 21.80 1.54
C GLU A 148 -7.71 22.94 1.03
N SER A 149 -6.41 22.94 1.40
CA SER A 149 -5.43 23.89 0.87
C SER A 149 -5.29 23.82 -0.65
N LYS A 150 -5.50 22.66 -1.27
CA LYS A 150 -5.50 22.53 -2.74
C LYS A 150 -6.69 23.24 -3.36
N VAL A 151 -7.87 23.10 -2.73
CA VAL A 151 -9.09 23.76 -3.18
C VAL A 151 -8.99 25.27 -2.97
N ALA A 152 -8.45 25.72 -1.83
CA ALA A 152 -8.17 27.13 -1.59
C ALA A 152 -7.19 27.71 -2.63
N ALA A 153 -6.12 26.97 -2.96
CA ALA A 153 -5.16 27.37 -3.99
C ALA A 153 -5.81 27.51 -5.37
N THR A 154 -6.76 26.64 -5.74
CA THR A 154 -7.52 26.78 -7.00
C THR A 154 -8.22 28.13 -7.09
N THR A 155 -8.89 28.59 -6.02
CA THR A 155 -9.52 29.92 -5.99
C THR A 155 -8.47 31.02 -6.19
N HIS A 156 -7.35 30.97 -5.45
CA HIS A 156 -6.28 31.97 -5.59
C HIS A 156 -5.68 32.02 -7.00
N ILE A 157 -5.47 30.86 -7.63
CA ILE A 157 -4.96 30.78 -9.00
C ILE A 157 -5.97 31.41 -9.95
N LEU A 158 -7.25 31.06 -9.84
CA LEU A 158 -8.28 31.63 -10.71
C LEU A 158 -8.46 33.14 -10.52
N ASP A 159 -8.31 33.66 -9.31
CA ASP A 159 -8.33 35.10 -9.03
C ASP A 159 -7.15 35.81 -9.71
N ALA A 160 -5.95 35.21 -9.63
CA ALA A 160 -4.76 35.75 -10.28
C ALA A 160 -4.90 35.71 -11.81
N GLU A 161 -5.39 34.60 -12.37
CA GLU A 161 -5.61 34.43 -13.81
C GLU A 161 -6.72 35.35 -14.33
N ASP A 162 -7.79 35.55 -13.57
CA ASP A 162 -8.87 36.50 -13.93
C ASP A 162 -8.35 37.94 -13.94
N THR A 163 -7.49 38.31 -12.98
CA THR A 163 -6.83 39.62 -12.98
C THR A 163 -5.94 39.81 -14.23
N ALA A 164 -5.29 38.75 -14.70
CA ALA A 164 -4.38 38.81 -15.84
C ALA A 164 -5.10 38.72 -17.21
N LEU A 165 -6.15 37.90 -17.32
CA LEU A 165 -6.80 37.54 -18.58
C LEU A 165 -8.20 38.15 -18.76
N GLY A 166 -8.86 38.51 -17.65
CA GLY A 166 -10.22 39.05 -17.60
C GLY A 166 -11.21 38.21 -18.41
N ALA A 167 -12.00 38.87 -19.25
CA ALA A 167 -13.05 38.22 -20.07
C ALA A 167 -12.56 37.10 -21.01
N ARG A 168 -11.24 37.01 -21.26
CA ARG A 168 -10.65 35.94 -22.07
C ARG A 168 -10.37 34.66 -21.28
N LEU A 169 -10.46 34.69 -19.95
CA LEU A 169 -10.24 33.52 -19.12
C LEU A 169 -11.26 32.41 -19.47
N ARG A 170 -10.74 31.21 -19.70
CA ARG A 170 -11.50 29.96 -19.79
C ARG A 170 -10.77 28.97 -18.91
N ALA A 171 -11.42 28.51 -17.85
CA ALA A 171 -10.81 27.62 -16.87
C ALA A 171 -11.59 26.29 -16.77
N LEU A 172 -10.86 25.20 -16.62
CA LEU A 172 -11.37 23.88 -16.31
C LEU A 172 -10.65 23.39 -15.05
N VAL A 173 -11.41 23.03 -14.02
CA VAL A 173 -10.87 22.38 -12.83
C VAL A 173 -11.27 20.91 -12.87
N LEU A 174 -10.28 20.03 -13.04
CA LEU A 174 -10.50 18.58 -13.04
C LEU A 174 -10.30 18.03 -11.63
N CYS A 175 -11.27 17.25 -11.16
CA CYS A 175 -11.25 16.60 -9.86
C CYS A 175 -11.37 15.09 -10.04
N ASP A 176 -10.66 14.32 -9.22
CA ASP A 176 -10.64 12.86 -9.31
C ASP A 176 -11.97 12.21 -8.88
N PHE A 177 -12.76 12.89 -8.03
CA PHE A 177 -14.03 12.39 -7.52
C PHE A 177 -15.04 13.52 -7.22
N GLU A 178 -16.32 13.18 -7.31
CA GLU A 178 -17.43 14.13 -7.09
C GLU A 178 -17.62 14.48 -5.61
N SER A 179 -17.73 13.46 -4.75
CA SER A 179 -17.81 13.51 -3.29
C SER A 179 -17.24 12.22 -2.70
N MET A 180 -16.76 12.25 -1.45
CA MET A 180 -16.20 11.07 -0.82
C MET A 180 -17.33 10.22 -0.23
N THR A 181 -17.77 9.18 -0.94
CA THR A 181 -18.90 8.32 -0.52
C THR A 181 -18.52 7.20 0.46
N GLY A 182 -17.32 7.25 1.06
CA GLY A 182 -16.78 6.20 1.92
C GLY A 182 -16.48 6.70 3.33
N THR A 183 -16.70 5.85 4.33
CA THR A 183 -16.34 6.14 5.73
C THR A 183 -14.85 6.44 5.83
N LEU A 184 -14.50 7.63 6.35
CA LEU A 184 -13.12 7.99 6.65
C LEU A 184 -12.48 6.90 7.54
N PRO A 185 -11.27 6.41 7.21
CA PRO A 185 -10.52 5.50 8.05
C PRO A 185 -10.49 5.99 9.50
N THR A 186 -10.57 5.07 10.48
CA THR A 186 -10.52 5.40 11.90
C THR A 186 -9.29 6.22 12.28
N SER A 187 -8.17 6.03 11.56
CA SER A 187 -6.94 6.81 11.71
C SER A 187 -7.04 8.27 11.29
N LEU A 188 -8.12 8.66 10.59
CA LEU A 188 -8.43 10.03 10.17
C LEU A 188 -9.57 10.65 10.97
N LYS A 189 -10.16 9.93 11.95
CA LYS A 189 -11.14 10.52 12.87
C LYS A 189 -10.45 11.61 13.71
N GLY A 190 -10.84 12.87 13.49
CA GLY A 190 -10.25 14.05 14.13
C GLY A 190 -9.24 14.82 13.27
N ALA A 191 -8.87 14.32 12.09
CA ALA A 191 -8.18 15.13 11.08
C ALA A 191 -9.16 16.15 10.48
N PRO A 192 -8.70 17.32 10.00
CA PRO A 192 -9.54 18.33 9.35
C PRO A 192 -9.91 17.89 7.91
N VAL A 193 -10.46 16.68 7.77
CA VAL A 193 -10.91 16.07 6.52
C VAL A 193 -12.36 15.65 6.73
N ASN A 194 -13.24 16.11 5.86
CA ASN A 194 -14.67 15.79 5.83
C ASN A 194 -15.03 15.10 4.50
N ASP A 195 -16.30 14.71 4.34
CA ASP A 195 -16.78 13.97 3.17
C ASP A 195 -16.70 14.78 1.85
N LEU A 196 -16.46 16.09 1.94
CA LEU A 196 -16.28 17.00 0.81
C LEU A 196 -14.81 17.36 0.56
N SER A 197 -13.88 17.00 1.43
CA SER A 197 -12.47 17.40 1.32
C SER A 197 -11.83 16.87 0.04
N GLY A 198 -11.25 17.77 -0.76
CA GLY A 198 -10.65 17.45 -2.06
C GLY A 198 -11.64 17.10 -3.18
N SER A 199 -12.95 17.28 -2.95
CA SER A 199 -14.00 16.89 -3.89
C SER A 199 -14.36 17.98 -4.91
N ALA A 200 -14.97 17.57 -6.04
CA ALA A 200 -15.54 18.52 -6.99
C ALA A 200 -16.65 19.40 -6.38
N GLN A 201 -17.43 18.84 -5.44
CA GLN A 201 -18.48 19.59 -4.73
C GLN A 201 -17.88 20.72 -3.87
N LEU A 202 -16.79 20.47 -3.15
CA LEU A 202 -16.12 21.51 -2.36
C LEU A 202 -15.51 22.59 -3.25
N VAL A 203 -14.86 22.21 -4.35
CA VAL A 203 -14.36 23.17 -5.36
C VAL A 203 -15.50 24.06 -5.86
N THR A 204 -16.62 23.46 -6.26
CA THR A 204 -17.79 24.18 -6.76
C THR A 204 -18.34 25.16 -5.71
N ALA A 205 -18.48 24.71 -4.46
CA ALA A 205 -18.96 25.55 -3.37
C ALA A 205 -18.02 26.73 -3.08
N MET A 206 -16.71 26.51 -3.06
CA MET A 206 -15.72 27.57 -2.84
C MET A 206 -15.65 28.57 -3.99
N LEU A 207 -15.78 28.11 -5.24
CA LEU A 207 -15.84 28.98 -6.41
C LEU A 207 -17.12 29.82 -6.41
N ALA A 208 -18.29 29.20 -6.15
CA ALA A 208 -19.56 29.92 -6.04
C ALA A 208 -19.54 30.98 -4.92
N ALA A 209 -18.95 30.66 -3.77
CA ALA A 209 -18.76 31.61 -2.67
C ALA A 209 -17.77 32.74 -3.01
N SER A 210 -16.86 32.52 -3.96
CA SER A 210 -15.91 33.54 -4.42
C SER A 210 -16.50 34.43 -5.51
N ASP A 211 -17.34 33.87 -6.37
CA ASP A 211 -18.11 34.62 -7.38
C ASP A 211 -19.13 35.58 -6.76
N THR A 212 -19.81 35.17 -5.69
CA THR A 212 -20.73 36.06 -4.96
C THR A 212 -20.01 37.27 -4.36
N ARG A 213 -18.72 37.14 -4.03
CA ARG A 213 -17.86 38.27 -3.63
C ARG A 213 -17.42 39.15 -4.80
N ARG A 214 -17.28 38.58 -6.00
CA ARG A 214 -16.80 39.28 -7.21
C ARG A 214 -17.87 40.05 -7.98
N GLY A 215 -19.15 39.72 -7.83
CA GLY A 215 -20.25 40.39 -8.54
C GLY A 215 -20.40 40.00 -10.02
N THR A 216 -19.40 39.34 -10.61
CA THR A 216 -19.45 38.68 -11.92
C THR A 216 -19.65 37.17 -11.73
N ARG A 217 -20.70 36.61 -12.34
CA ARG A 217 -21.02 35.17 -12.23
C ARG A 217 -20.20 34.38 -13.27
N CYS A 218 -19.38 33.42 -12.82
CA CYS A 218 -18.97 32.31 -13.66
C CYS A 218 -20.19 31.42 -13.88
N ALA A 219 -20.66 31.31 -15.12
CA ALA A 219 -21.78 30.45 -15.44
C ALA A 219 -21.33 28.98 -15.39
N PRO A 220 -22.01 28.10 -14.63
CA PRO A 220 -21.74 26.67 -14.70
C PRO A 220 -22.26 26.14 -16.04
N CYS A 221 -21.34 25.67 -16.89
CA CYS A 221 -21.68 24.89 -18.08
C CYS A 221 -21.72 23.42 -17.65
N TRP A 222 -22.94 22.88 -17.53
CA TRP A 222 -23.18 21.44 -17.48
C TRP A 222 -23.40 20.93 -18.90
#